data_AF-A0A4R3YIR3-F1
#
_entry.id   AF-A0A4R3YIR3-F1
#
_cell.length_a   1.000
_cell.length_b   1.000
_cell.length_c   1.000
_cell.angle_alpha   90.00
_cell.angle_beta   90.00
_cell.angle_gamma   90.00
#
_symmetry.space_group_name_H-M   'P 1'
#
loop_
_entity.id
_entity.type
_entity.pdbx_description
1 polymer ?
#
loop_
_entity_poly.entity_id
_entity_poly.type
_entity_poly.pdbx_seq_one_letter_code
_entity_poly.pdbx_strand_id
1 'polypeptide(L)'
;IIVYFHRFKNWYNRYRFSRKKLVVTDKVKILRTLINNYISTDSNQGLDAADILTKEHSHIWHTHPDAKRYQKLLELNLDSLRLSGDLIRSGNKYQVTGKAQETIAQYEITKLKYKQNLATQHKMTWLTYAIVFLTVLTTLGTLVQANIIKIATLWDFTK
;
A
#
# COMPACT_ATOMS: atom_id res chain seq x y z
N ILE A 1 39.79 16.92 -11.63
CA ILE A 1 39.19 15.90 -10.73
C ILE A 1 37.85 16.36 -10.13
N ILE A 2 37.77 17.58 -9.57
CA ILE A 2 36.53 18.16 -8.98
C ILE A 2 35.37 18.25 -9.98
N VAL A 3 35.63 18.58 -11.25
CA VAL A 3 34.60 18.70 -12.31
C VAL A 3 33.99 17.35 -12.72
N TYR A 4 34.77 16.26 -12.66
CA TYR A 4 34.28 14.92 -12.99
C TYR A 4 33.37 14.35 -11.90
N PHE A 5 33.69 14.63 -10.63
CA PHE A 5 32.87 14.21 -9.49
C PHE A 5 31.46 14.84 -9.53
N HIS A 6 31.35 16.09 -9.99
CA HIS A 6 30.08 16.79 -10.14
C HIS A 6 29.20 16.20 -11.25
N ARG A 7 29.80 15.71 -12.35
CA ARG A 7 29.06 15.07 -13.45
C ARG A 7 28.55 13.67 -13.08
N PHE A 8 29.31 12.91 -12.29
CA PHE A 8 28.88 11.58 -11.84
C PHE A 8 27.72 11.64 -10.83
N LYS A 9 27.76 12.59 -9.89
CA LYS A 9 26.67 12.84 -8.92
C LYS A 9 25.34 13.19 -9.61
N ASN A 10 25.40 13.96 -10.70
CA ASN A 10 24.21 14.34 -11.48
C ASN A 10 23.60 13.18 -12.28
N TRP A 11 24.41 12.22 -12.74
CA TRP A 11 23.92 11.02 -13.41
C TRP A 11 23.24 10.03 -12.44
N TYR A 12 23.83 9.82 -11.27
CA TYR A 12 23.26 8.92 -10.25
C TYR A 12 21.93 9.44 -9.69
N ASN A 13 21.79 10.75 -9.49
CA ASN A 13 20.52 11.37 -9.08
C ASN A 13 19.43 11.26 -10.16
N ARG A 14 19.78 11.44 -11.45
CA ARG A 14 18.86 11.21 -12.57
C ARG A 14 18.38 9.76 -12.64
N TYR A 15 19.28 8.79 -12.44
CA TYR A 15 18.96 7.36 -12.52
C TYR A 15 18.12 6.87 -11.32
N ARG A 16 18.40 7.37 -10.10
CA ARG A 16 17.58 7.05 -8.91
C ARG A 16 16.21 7.72 -8.90
N PHE A 17 16.06 8.91 -9.49
CA PHE A 17 14.74 9.52 -9.67
C PHE A 17 13.92 8.80 -10.75
N SER A 18 14.53 8.43 -11.88
CA SER A 18 13.84 7.76 -13.00
C SER A 18 13.34 6.33 -12.69
N ARG A 19 13.87 5.68 -11.64
CA ARG A 19 13.42 4.35 -11.19
C ARG A 19 12.43 4.36 -10.02
N LYS A 20 12.25 5.49 -9.33
CA LYS A 20 11.13 5.63 -8.41
C LYS A 20 9.89 5.83 -9.26
N LYS A 21 9.06 4.80 -9.39
CA LYS A 21 7.68 4.98 -9.84
C LYS A 21 7.12 6.13 -9.02
N LEU A 22 6.90 7.29 -9.63
CA LEU A 22 6.09 8.33 -9.02
C LEU A 22 4.71 7.67 -8.87
N VAL A 23 4.41 7.22 -7.65
CA VAL A 23 3.14 6.61 -7.30
C VAL A 23 2.11 7.75 -7.27
N VAL A 24 1.74 8.23 -8.45
CA VAL A 24 0.69 9.24 -8.69
C VAL A 24 -0.70 8.57 -8.62
N THR A 25 -0.79 7.36 -8.07
CA THR A 25 -1.97 6.50 -8.16
C THR A 25 -2.72 6.36 -6.84
N ASP A 26 -2.15 6.80 -5.72
CA ASP A 26 -2.85 6.67 -4.45
C ASP A 26 -3.85 7.82 -4.28
N LYS A 27 -5.09 7.59 -4.70
CA LYS A 27 -6.21 8.55 -4.61
C LYS A 27 -6.36 9.12 -3.20
N VAL A 28 -6.09 8.30 -2.18
CA VAL A 28 -6.13 8.72 -0.76
C VAL A 28 -5.05 9.73 -0.45
N LYS A 29 -3.86 9.58 -1.05
CA LYS A 29 -2.77 10.55 -0.89
C LYS A 29 -3.14 11.90 -1.49
N ILE A 30 -3.68 11.90 -2.71
CA ILE A 30 -4.19 13.12 -3.38
C ILE A 30 -5.23 13.81 -2.50
N LEU A 31 -6.17 13.03 -1.95
CA LEU A 31 -7.22 13.54 -1.06
C LEU A 31 -6.66 14.16 0.22
N ARG A 32 -5.66 13.52 0.85
CA ARG A 32 -4.96 14.08 2.02
C ARG A 32 -4.25 15.39 1.68
N THR A 33 -3.60 15.49 0.52
CA THR A 33 -2.93 16.73 0.10
C THR A 33 -3.93 17.88 -0.03
N LEU A 34 -5.09 17.62 -0.62
CA LEU A 34 -6.16 18.60 -0.77
C LEU A 34 -6.78 18.99 0.57
N ILE A 35 -7.07 18.03 1.46
CA ILE A 35 -7.58 18.31 2.82
C ILE A 35 -6.56 19.11 3.63
N ASN A 36 -5.29 18.72 3.60
CA ASN A 36 -4.24 19.44 4.30
C ASN A 36 -4.13 20.88 3.78
N ASN A 37 -4.29 21.08 2.47
CA ASN A 37 -4.33 22.42 1.90
C ASN A 37 -5.55 23.21 2.36
N TYR A 38 -6.74 22.60 2.40
CA TYR A 38 -7.96 23.22 2.90
C TYR A 38 -7.83 23.62 4.38
N ILE A 39 -7.17 22.81 5.21
CA ILE A 39 -6.91 23.12 6.63
C ILE A 39 -5.85 24.21 6.78
N SER A 40 -4.82 24.20 5.93
CA SER A 40 -3.68 25.14 6.01
C SER A 40 -3.97 26.51 5.40
N THR A 41 -5.09 26.67 4.69
CA THR A 41 -5.45 27.90 4.00
C THR A 41 -6.83 28.31 4.50
N ASP A 42 -6.97 29.48 5.13
CA ASP A 42 -8.24 30.01 5.66
C ASP A 42 -9.35 30.21 4.60
N SER A 43 -9.05 29.90 3.33
CA SER A 43 -9.99 29.96 2.22
C SER A 43 -9.98 28.65 1.45
N ASN A 44 -11.17 28.23 0.99
CA ASN A 44 -11.35 27.06 0.12
C ASN A 44 -10.82 27.33 -1.31
N GLN A 45 -9.60 27.84 -1.43
CA GLN A 45 -8.92 27.99 -2.70
C GLN A 45 -8.46 26.60 -3.13
N GLY A 46 -9.28 25.93 -3.94
CA GLY A 46 -8.95 24.61 -4.48
C GLY A 46 -7.61 24.60 -5.22
N LEU A 47 -7.09 23.40 -5.48
CA LEU A 47 -5.82 23.21 -6.17
C LEU A 47 -6.02 22.71 -7.61
N ASP A 48 -5.16 23.14 -8.52
CA ASP A 48 -5.03 22.52 -9.83
C ASP A 48 -4.10 21.29 -9.78
N ALA A 49 -4.15 20.43 -10.80
CA ALA A 49 -3.28 19.27 -10.94
C ALA A 49 -1.79 19.65 -10.86
N ALA A 50 -1.39 20.77 -11.46
CA ALA A 50 -0.02 21.27 -11.39
C ALA A 50 0.39 21.69 -9.97
N ASP A 51 -0.51 22.31 -9.21
CA ASP A 51 -0.27 22.73 -7.83
C ASP A 51 -0.11 21.50 -6.93
N ILE A 52 -0.94 20.48 -7.12
CA ILE A 52 -0.87 19.22 -6.37
C ILE A 52 0.46 18.50 -6.65
N LEU A 53 0.88 18.40 -7.92
CA LEU A 53 2.19 17.81 -8.26
C LEU A 53 3.34 18.60 -7.64
N THR A 54 3.24 19.92 -7.62
CA THR A 54 4.27 20.79 -7.03
C THR A 54 4.34 20.59 -5.51
N LYS A 55 3.20 20.43 -4.83
CA LYS A 55 3.18 20.12 -3.38
C LYS A 55 3.74 18.74 -3.07
N GLU A 56 3.43 17.74 -3.90
CA GLU A 56 3.83 16.34 -3.64
C GLU A 56 5.28 16.03 -4.05
N HIS A 57 5.77 16.64 -5.12
CA HIS A 57 7.05 16.28 -5.74
C HIS A 57 8.02 17.46 -5.88
N SER A 58 7.68 18.62 -5.30
CA SER A 58 8.40 19.89 -5.49
C SER A 58 8.40 20.35 -6.96
N HIS A 59 8.85 21.58 -7.24
CA HIS A 59 8.91 22.17 -8.59
C HIS A 59 9.76 21.36 -9.60
N ILE A 60 10.53 20.37 -9.10
CA ILE A 60 11.40 19.50 -9.89
C ILE A 60 10.58 18.54 -10.77
N TRP A 61 9.29 18.30 -10.48
CA TRP A 61 8.46 17.36 -11.22
C TRP A 61 8.40 17.65 -12.72
N HIS A 62 8.45 18.92 -13.13
CA HIS A 62 8.46 19.35 -14.53
C HIS A 62 9.67 18.82 -15.32
N THR A 63 10.78 18.53 -14.64
CA THR A 63 12.02 18.05 -15.27
C THR A 63 12.00 16.53 -15.53
N HIS A 64 10.98 15.83 -15.06
CA HIS A 64 10.87 14.38 -15.25
C HIS A 64 10.43 14.07 -16.69
N PRO A 65 11.05 13.09 -17.39
CA PRO A 65 10.68 12.74 -18.77
C PRO A 65 9.20 12.37 -18.92
N ASP A 66 8.64 11.70 -17.91
CA ASP A 66 7.22 11.32 -17.85
C ASP A 66 6.28 12.36 -17.21
N ALA A 67 6.73 13.60 -16.93
CA ALA A 67 5.94 14.61 -16.24
C ALA A 67 4.52 14.81 -16.82
N LYS A 68 4.42 14.89 -18.15
CA LYS A 68 3.13 15.02 -18.85
C LYS A 68 2.22 13.82 -18.64
N ARG A 69 2.78 12.60 -18.60
CA ARG A 69 2.01 11.37 -18.37
C ARG A 69 1.46 11.34 -16.94
N TYR A 70 2.27 11.77 -15.97
CA TYR A 70 1.85 11.87 -14.57
C TYR A 70 0.77 12.92 -14.36
N GLN A 71 0.89 14.08 -15.00
CA GLN A 71 -0.13 15.11 -14.95
C GLN A 71 -1.47 14.60 -15.49
N LYS A 72 -1.49 13.97 -16.67
CA LYS A 72 -2.73 13.38 -17.22
C LYS A 72 -3.33 12.30 -16.32
N LEU A 73 -2.49 11.47 -15.70
CA LEU A 73 -2.96 10.45 -14.76
C LEU A 73 -3.57 11.08 -13.50
N LEU A 74 -2.96 12.15 -13.00
CA LEU A 74 -3.49 12.90 -11.86
C LEU A 74 -4.83 13.56 -12.22
N GLU A 75 -4.95 14.19 -13.38
CA GLU A 75 -6.19 14.78 -13.87
C GLU A 75 -7.32 13.72 -13.95
N LEU A 76 -7.03 12.52 -14.46
CA LEU A 76 -7.97 11.40 -14.46
C LEU A 76 -8.38 10.96 -13.05
N ASN A 77 -7.45 10.92 -12.11
CA ASN A 77 -7.75 10.60 -10.71
C ASN A 77 -8.61 11.67 -10.04
N LEU A 78 -8.31 12.94 -10.28
CA LEU A 78 -9.09 14.07 -9.76
C LEU A 78 -10.51 14.08 -10.35
N ASP A 79 -10.66 13.77 -11.63
CA ASP A 79 -11.99 13.66 -12.25
C ASP A 79 -12.76 12.45 -11.70
N SER A 80 -12.09 11.32 -11.47
CA SER A 80 -12.70 10.17 -10.80
C SER A 80 -13.17 10.50 -9.37
N LEU A 81 -12.39 11.27 -8.61
CA LEU A 81 -12.76 11.71 -7.26
C LEU A 81 -13.89 12.74 -7.28
N ARG A 82 -13.94 13.59 -8.31
CA ARG A 82 -15.07 14.48 -8.57
C ARG A 82 -16.35 13.69 -8.85
N LEU A 83 -16.29 12.66 -9.70
CA LEU A 83 -17.44 11.80 -10.00
C LEU A 83 -17.92 11.02 -8.76
N SER A 84 -17.00 10.64 -7.87
CA SER A 84 -17.33 10.06 -6.56
C SER A 84 -18.02 11.05 -5.62
N GLY A 85 -17.89 12.36 -5.85
CA GLY A 85 -18.41 13.42 -4.98
C GLY A 85 -17.45 13.82 -3.85
N ASP A 86 -16.24 13.27 -3.84
CA ASP A 86 -15.18 13.64 -2.88
C ASP A 86 -14.63 15.05 -3.18
N LEU A 87 -14.71 15.47 -4.45
CA LEU A 87 -14.23 16.77 -4.92
C LEU A 87 -15.31 17.52 -5.71
N ILE A 88 -15.27 18.85 -5.65
CA ILE A 88 -16.02 19.75 -6.52
C ILE A 88 -15.02 20.52 -7.39
N ARG A 89 -15.37 20.72 -8.67
CA ARG A 89 -14.57 21.54 -9.58
C ARG A 89 -15.12 22.96 -9.62
N SER A 90 -14.28 23.94 -9.30
CA SER A 90 -14.57 25.37 -9.44
C SER A 90 -13.58 25.97 -10.43
N GLY A 91 -14.02 26.17 -11.68
CA GLY A 91 -13.13 26.56 -12.79
C GLY A 91 -12.09 25.49 -13.09
N ASN A 92 -10.80 25.84 -12.97
CA ASN A 92 -9.69 24.89 -13.14
C ASN A 92 -9.18 24.27 -11.83
N LYS A 93 -9.85 24.54 -10.71
CA LYS A 93 -9.41 24.11 -9.38
C LYS A 93 -10.34 23.06 -8.81
N TYR A 94 -9.76 22.14 -8.05
CA TYR A 94 -10.48 21.09 -7.32
C TYR A 94 -10.54 21.45 -5.83
N GLN A 95 -11.76 21.50 -5.30
CA GLN A 95 -12.08 21.76 -3.90
C GLN A 95 -12.55 20.47 -3.24
N VAL A 96 -12.17 20.29 -1.98
CA VAL A 96 -12.57 19.13 -1.18
C VAL A 96 -13.97 19.31 -0.63
N THR A 97 -14.73 18.21 -0.55
CA THR A 97 -16.04 18.15 0.12
C THR A 97 -15.94 17.37 1.43
N GLY A 98 -16.99 17.44 2.28
CA GLY A 98 -17.08 16.62 3.49
C GLY A 98 -17.03 15.11 3.21
N LYS A 99 -17.45 14.67 2.01
CA LYS A 99 -17.40 13.25 1.60
C LYS A 99 -15.96 12.72 1.52
N ALA A 100 -15.00 13.57 1.19
CA ALA A 100 -13.59 13.19 1.17
C ALA A 100 -13.10 12.66 2.54
N GLN A 101 -13.61 13.23 3.64
CA GLN A 101 -13.25 12.80 4.98
C GLN A 101 -13.81 11.41 5.29
N GLU A 102 -15.05 11.14 4.87
CA GLU A 102 -15.66 9.81 4.97
C GLU A 102 -14.85 8.77 4.18
N THR A 103 -14.47 9.09 2.95
CA THR A 103 -13.67 8.22 2.08
C THR A 103 -12.32 7.87 2.71
N ILE A 104 -11.64 8.83 3.34
CA ILE A 104 -10.37 8.57 4.06
C ILE A 104 -10.61 7.69 5.28
N ALA A 105 -11.62 7.98 6.09
CA ALA A 105 -11.94 7.18 7.27
C ALA A 105 -12.24 5.73 6.87
N GLN A 106 -13.03 5.53 5.81
CA GLN A 106 -13.36 4.21 5.30
C GLN A 106 -12.14 3.46 4.77
N TYR A 107 -11.21 4.17 4.11
CA TYR A 107 -9.95 3.58 3.67
C TYR A 107 -9.09 3.13 4.86
N GLU A 108 -8.98 3.96 5.92
CA GLU A 108 -8.22 3.62 7.12
C GLU A 108 -8.80 2.40 7.84
N ILE A 109 -10.13 2.35 8.00
CA ILE A 109 -10.85 1.20 8.56
C ILE A 109 -10.57 -0.05 7.73
N THR A 110 -10.67 0.04 6.40
CA THR A 110 -10.42 -1.08 5.49
C THR A 110 -8.98 -1.59 5.61
N LYS A 111 -8.02 -0.68 5.70
CA LYS A 111 -6.60 -1.01 5.90
C LYS A 111 -6.35 -1.71 7.23
N LEU A 112 -6.99 -1.26 8.30
CA LEU A 112 -6.91 -1.91 9.61
C LEU A 112 -7.52 -3.32 9.58
N LYS A 113 -8.71 -3.47 9.00
CA LYS A 113 -9.36 -4.77 8.80
C LYS A 113 -8.49 -5.73 8.00
N TYR A 114 -7.88 -5.26 6.91
CA TYR A 114 -6.97 -6.08 6.10
C TYR A 114 -5.76 -6.58 6.92
N LYS A 115 -5.13 -5.70 7.71
CA LYS A 115 -4.03 -6.09 8.61
C LYS A 115 -4.46 -7.11 9.65
N GLN A 116 -5.62 -6.91 10.27
CA GLN A 116 -6.18 -7.83 11.25
C GLN A 116 -6.47 -9.19 10.61
N ASN A 117 -7.06 -9.22 9.42
CA ASN A 117 -7.33 -10.44 8.69
C ASN A 117 -6.05 -11.22 8.36
N LEU A 118 -4.99 -10.52 7.92
CA LEU A 118 -3.69 -11.17 7.69
C LEU A 118 -3.11 -11.77 8.98
N ALA A 119 -3.14 -11.03 10.08
CA ALA A 119 -2.66 -11.52 11.37
C ALA A 119 -3.46 -12.75 11.85
N THR A 120 -4.78 -12.72 11.67
CA THR A 120 -5.66 -13.85 11.98
C THR A 120 -5.40 -15.04 11.07
N GLN A 121 -5.22 -14.83 9.76
CA GLN A 121 -4.88 -15.88 8.80
C GLN A 121 -3.57 -16.58 9.17
N HIS A 122 -2.52 -15.83 9.54
CA HIS A 122 -1.26 -16.44 9.98
C HIS A 122 -1.43 -17.34 11.22
N LYS A 123 -2.21 -16.89 12.21
CA LYS A 123 -2.52 -17.71 13.39
C LYS A 123 -3.33 -18.95 13.01
N MET A 124 -4.32 -18.80 12.14
CA MET A 124 -5.15 -19.91 11.66
C MET A 124 -4.30 -20.95 10.91
N THR A 125 -3.41 -20.52 10.01
CA THR A 125 -2.49 -21.41 9.31
C THR A 125 -1.58 -22.16 10.28
N TRP A 126 -1.05 -21.50 11.31
CA TRP A 126 -0.24 -22.16 12.33
C TRP A 126 -1.02 -23.22 13.11
N LEU A 127 -2.26 -22.90 13.51
CA LEU A 127 -3.15 -23.86 14.16
C LEU A 127 -3.51 -25.04 13.24
N THR A 128 -3.77 -24.81 11.96
CA THR A 128 -4.03 -25.87 10.98
C THR A 128 -2.84 -26.83 10.89
N TYR A 129 -1.60 -26.31 10.83
CA TYR A 129 -0.41 -27.17 10.84
C TYR A 129 -0.30 -28.00 12.12
N ALA A 130 -0.58 -27.41 13.29
CA ALA A 130 -0.56 -28.14 14.55
C ALA A 130 -1.61 -29.26 14.60
N ILE A 131 -2.82 -29.01 14.10
CA ILE A 131 -3.89 -30.01 14.02
C ILE A 131 -3.50 -31.13 13.06
N VAL A 132 -3.02 -30.80 11.85
CA VAL A 132 -2.60 -31.81 10.86
C VAL A 132 -1.49 -32.69 11.44
N PHE A 133 -0.51 -32.10 12.13
CA PHE A 133 0.55 -32.85 12.80
C PHE A 133 0.01 -33.80 13.86
N LEU A 134 -0.88 -33.31 14.74
CA LEU A 134 -1.51 -34.12 15.77
C LEU A 134 -2.35 -35.27 15.17
N THR A 135 -3.13 -35.00 14.12
CA THR A 135 -3.94 -36.00 13.42
C THR A 135 -3.08 -37.10 12.80
N VAL A 136 -1.95 -36.75 12.19
CA VAL A 136 -1.02 -37.75 11.66
C VAL A 136 -0.46 -38.60 12.80
N LEU A 137 -0.06 -37.99 13.92
CA LEU A 137 0.51 -38.70 15.06
C LEU A 137 -0.50 -39.63 15.73
N THR A 138 -1.74 -39.20 15.92
CA THR A 138 -2.80 -40.06 16.48
C THR A 138 -3.16 -41.20 15.53
N THR A 139 -3.22 -40.95 14.23
CA THR A 139 -3.49 -42.00 13.22
C THR A 139 -2.37 -43.03 13.19
N LEU A 140 -1.10 -42.62 13.31
CA LEU A 140 0.00 -43.56 13.42
C LEU A 140 -0.09 -44.39 14.71
N GLY A 141 -0.41 -43.75 15.84
CA GLY A 141 -0.59 -44.43 17.12
C GLY A 141 -1.72 -45.48 17.10
N THR A 142 -2.86 -45.17 16.45
CA THR A 142 -3.95 -46.14 16.31
C THR A 142 -3.58 -47.32 15.42
N LEU A 143 -2.82 -47.10 14.34
CA LEU A 143 -2.33 -48.17 13.47
C LEU A 143 -1.36 -49.14 14.18
N VAL A 144 -0.55 -48.62 15.11
CA VAL A 144 0.35 -49.41 15.95
C VAL A 144 -0.45 -50.27 16.94
N GLN A 145 -1.42 -49.67 17.64
CA GLN A 145 -2.28 -50.41 18.58
C GLN A 145 -3.15 -51.46 17.89
N ALA A 146 -3.64 -51.16 16.68
CA ALA A 146 -4.42 -52.09 15.86
C ALA A 146 -3.57 -53.25 15.29
N ASN A 147 -2.26 -53.27 15.51
CA ASN A 147 -1.31 -54.30 15.07
C ASN A 147 -1.28 -54.49 13.54
N ILE A 148 -1.69 -53.46 12.78
CA ILE A 148 -1.69 -53.44 11.31
C ILE A 148 -0.26 -53.17 10.79
N ILE A 149 0.56 -52.44 11.56
CA ILE A 149 1.97 -52.18 11.29
C ILE A 149 2.80 -52.71 12.47
N LYS A 150 3.53 -53.82 12.29
CA LYS A 150 4.54 -54.29 13.25
C LYS A 150 5.73 -53.35 13.23
N ILE A 151 5.76 -52.37 14.14
CA ILE A 151 7.03 -51.73 14.50
C ILE A 151 7.78 -52.77 15.31
N ALA A 152 8.91 -53.26 14.79
CA ALA A 152 9.83 -54.08 15.56
C ALA A 152 10.08 -53.36 16.89
N THR A 153 9.67 -54.00 17.96
CA THR A 153 9.74 -53.59 19.36
C THR A 153 11.07 -52.94 19.66
N LEU A 154 11.11 -51.60 19.70
CA LEU A 154 12.34 -50.88 20.06
C LEU A 154 12.60 -50.83 21.56
N TRP A 155 11.69 -51.32 22.41
CA TRP A 155 11.90 -51.39 23.85
C TRP A 155 11.23 -52.62 24.44
N ASP A 156 12.02 -53.69 24.57
CA ASP A 156 11.67 -54.90 25.32
C ASP A 156 12.00 -54.64 26.80
N PHE A 157 11.00 -54.28 27.61
CA PHE A 157 11.13 -54.17 29.06
C PHE A 157 10.99 -55.55 29.72
N THR A 158 11.81 -56.51 29.28
CA THR A 158 11.97 -57.80 29.96
C THR A 158 13.38 -57.91 30.54
N LYS A 159 13.62 -57.19 31.64
CA LYS A 159 14.38 -57.67 32.80
C LYS A 159 14.19 -56.78 34.01
#